data_AF-A0A2S2NYT4-F1
#
_entry.id   AF-A0A2S2NYT4-F1
#
_cell.length_a   1.000
_cell.length_b   1.000
_cell.length_c   1.000
_cell.angle_alpha   90.00
_cell.angle_beta   90.00
_cell.angle_gamma   90.00
#
_symmetry.space_group_name_H-M   'P 1'
#
loop_
_entity.id
_entity.type
_entity.pdbx_description
1 polymer ?
#
loop_
_entity_poly.entity_id
_entity_poly.type
_entity_poly.pdbx_seq_one_letter_code
_entity_poly.pdbx_strand_id
1 'polypeptide(L)'
;ITIIIKIGKCSAFFCLFYSFFVMEYMYSKAGKQLGVIDEYKLGFHKNFSGGIEWWKCTKRGCTAFKKVLNEVIVEQNLDHGHEADTTLARQKSNSLKRKASDALCERPTKIIRREIASSGMSDVVTTDM
;
A
#
# COMPACT_ATOMS: atom_id res chain seq x y z
N ILE A 1 12.76 -24.60 -9.37
CA ILE A 1 11.35 -24.17 -9.15
C ILE A 1 10.94 -23.39 -10.38
N THR A 2 10.24 -24.05 -11.31
CA THR A 2 9.89 -23.49 -12.61
C THR A 2 8.60 -22.69 -12.47
N ILE A 3 8.69 -21.35 -12.50
CA ILE A 3 7.52 -20.48 -12.49
C ILE A 3 6.99 -20.42 -13.93
N ILE A 4 5.95 -21.21 -14.21
CA ILE A 4 5.25 -21.17 -15.50
C ILE A 4 4.36 -19.93 -15.50
N ILE A 5 4.85 -18.82 -16.05
CA ILE A 5 4.03 -17.64 -16.33
C ILE A 5 3.22 -17.97 -17.59
N LYS A 6 1.94 -18.32 -17.42
CA LYS A 6 1.02 -18.60 -18.55
C LYS A 6 0.56 -17.27 -19.14
N ILE A 7 1.43 -16.63 -19.92
CA ILE A 7 1.10 -15.42 -20.69
C ILE A 7 0.38 -15.86 -21.96
N GLY A 8 -0.93 -15.63 -22.02
CA GLY A 8 -1.68 -15.72 -23.25
C GLY A 8 -1.14 -14.70 -24.26
N LYS A 9 -0.59 -15.19 -25.36
CA LYS A 9 -0.22 -14.50 -26.61
C LYS A 9 0.04 -12.99 -26.48
N CYS A 10 1.27 -12.61 -26.15
CA CYS A 10 1.81 -11.29 -26.49
C CYS A 10 3.27 -11.44 -26.90
N SER A 11 3.59 -10.78 -28.02
CA SER A 11 4.83 -10.87 -28.79
C SER A 11 6.11 -10.66 -27.99
N ALA A 12 7.15 -11.40 -28.36
CA ALA A 12 8.49 -11.50 -27.75
C ALA A 12 9.31 -10.20 -27.63
N PHE A 13 8.75 -9.03 -27.98
CA PHE A 13 9.37 -7.72 -27.75
C PHE A 13 9.06 -7.13 -26.36
N PHE A 14 8.07 -7.68 -25.65
CA PHE A 14 7.58 -7.15 -24.37
C PHE A 14 8.32 -7.72 -23.13
N CYS A 15 9.55 -8.23 -23.30
CA CYS A 15 10.30 -8.89 -22.23
C CYS A 15 11.28 -7.96 -21.50
N LEU A 16 11.46 -6.71 -21.95
CA LEU A 16 12.34 -5.71 -21.31
C LEU A 16 11.59 -4.53 -20.67
N PHE A 17 10.28 -4.39 -20.88
CA PHE A 17 9.44 -3.50 -20.08
C PHE A 17 9.01 -4.25 -18.84
N TYR A 18 9.90 -4.29 -17.84
CA TYR A 18 9.58 -4.60 -16.47
C TYR A 18 8.43 -3.66 -16.07
N SER A 19 7.18 -4.11 -16.21
CA SER A 19 6.00 -3.39 -15.74
C SER A 19 6.05 -3.42 -14.22
N PHE A 20 6.86 -2.52 -13.66
CA PHE A 20 6.90 -2.16 -12.26
C PHE A 20 5.55 -1.51 -11.95
N PHE A 21 4.53 -2.33 -11.75
CA PHE A 21 3.20 -1.88 -11.39
C PHE A 21 3.20 -1.56 -9.90
N VAL A 22 3.52 -0.30 -9.59
CA VAL A 22 3.56 0.23 -8.22
C VAL A 22 2.16 0.17 -7.64
N MET A 23 2.00 -0.61 -6.56
CA MET A 23 0.80 -0.54 -5.74
C MET A 23 1.01 0.58 -4.72
N GLU A 24 0.16 1.61 -4.77
CA GLU A 24 0.10 2.59 -3.69
C GLU A 24 -0.69 2.05 -2.51
N TYR A 25 -0.46 2.57 -1.31
CA TYR A 25 -1.18 2.16 -0.12
C TYR A 25 -1.99 3.29 0.49
N MET A 26 -3.17 2.96 0.99
CA MET A 26 -4.01 3.85 1.80
C MET A 26 -4.66 3.10 2.95
N TYR A 27 -5.26 3.82 3.90
CA TYR A 27 -6.02 3.22 4.99
C TYR A 27 -7.52 3.44 4.80
N SER A 28 -8.30 2.42 5.08
CA SER A 28 -9.76 2.52 5.20
C SER A 28 -10.15 3.34 6.44
N LYS A 29 -11.43 3.75 6.54
CA LYS A 29 -11.97 4.42 7.73
C LYS A 29 -11.79 3.59 9.02
N ALA A 30 -11.75 2.27 8.90
CA ALA A 30 -11.53 1.34 10.00
C ALA A 30 -10.04 1.04 10.28
N GLY A 31 -9.11 1.75 9.65
CA GLY A 31 -7.67 1.59 9.84
C GLY A 31 -7.04 0.41 9.11
N LYS A 32 -7.80 -0.36 8.32
CA LYS A 32 -7.24 -1.46 7.50
C LYS A 32 -6.50 -0.92 6.28
N GLN A 33 -5.31 -1.45 5.99
CA GLN A 33 -4.52 -1.11 4.81
C GLN A 33 -5.19 -1.63 3.52
N LEU A 34 -5.17 -0.81 2.49
CA LEU A 34 -5.70 -1.07 1.15
C LEU A 34 -4.63 -0.75 0.13
N GLY A 35 -4.52 -1.60 -0.89
CA GLY A 35 -3.75 -1.31 -2.09
C GLY A 35 -4.60 -0.50 -3.07
N VAL A 36 -3.99 0.46 -3.76
CA VAL A 36 -4.60 1.25 -4.82
C VAL A 36 -3.80 1.03 -6.09
N ILE A 37 -4.50 0.65 -7.16
CA ILE A 37 -3.96 0.40 -8.49
C ILE A 37 -4.94 0.98 -9.49
N ASP A 38 -4.50 1.89 -10.35
CA ASP A 38 -5.31 2.53 -11.40
C ASP A 38 -6.68 3.02 -10.89
N GLU A 39 -6.71 3.66 -9.73
CA GLU A 39 -7.94 4.15 -9.08
C GLU A 39 -8.94 3.05 -8.63
N TYR A 40 -8.48 1.81 -8.57
CA TYR A 40 -9.18 0.69 -7.97
C TYR A 40 -8.61 0.34 -6.60
N LYS A 41 -9.50 0.02 -5.65
CA LYS A 41 -9.12 -0.39 -4.29
C LYS A 41 -9.09 -1.89 -4.18
N LEU A 42 -7.94 -2.42 -3.79
CA LEU A 42 -7.75 -3.80 -3.37
C LEU A 42 -7.63 -3.88 -1.85
N GLY A 43 -8.37 -4.80 -1.25
CA GLY A 43 -8.22 -5.16 0.15
C GLY A 43 -7.40 -6.43 0.29
N PHE A 44 -6.58 -6.49 1.33
CA PHE A 44 -5.92 -7.73 1.73
C PHE A 44 -6.97 -8.80 2.03
N HIS A 45 -6.81 -9.98 1.43
CA HIS A 45 -7.71 -11.10 1.66
C HIS A 45 -7.11 -12.14 2.60
N LYS A 46 -5.97 -12.73 2.24
CA LYS A 46 -5.24 -13.74 3.03
C LYS A 46 -3.83 -13.98 2.46
N ASN A 47 -3.00 -14.66 3.24
CA ASN A 47 -1.72 -15.21 2.79
C ASN A 47 -1.87 -16.69 2.43
N PHE A 48 -1.12 -17.13 1.42
CA PHE A 48 -0.94 -18.54 1.08
C PHE A 48 0.35 -19.10 1.72
N SER A 49 0.49 -20.43 1.72
CA SER A 49 1.75 -21.07 2.05
C SER A 49 2.85 -20.59 1.10
N GLY A 50 4.02 -20.25 1.65
CA GLY A 50 5.12 -19.66 0.89
C GLY A 50 5.15 -18.13 0.86
N GLY A 51 4.32 -17.45 1.67
CA GLY A 51 4.41 -15.99 1.84
C GLY A 51 3.77 -15.17 0.72
N ILE A 52 2.94 -15.79 -0.11
CA ILE A 52 2.23 -15.09 -1.18
C ILE A 52 1.02 -14.38 -0.59
N GLU A 53 1.00 -13.06 -0.68
CA GLU A 53 -0.11 -12.22 -0.28
C GLU A 53 -1.17 -12.15 -1.38
N TRP A 54 -2.43 -12.34 -1.01
CA TRP A 54 -3.56 -12.21 -1.92
C TRP A 54 -4.38 -10.96 -1.63
N TRP A 55 -4.37 -10.03 -2.58
CA TRP A 55 -5.14 -8.80 -2.59
C TRP A 55 -6.30 -8.93 -3.58
N LYS A 56 -7.52 -8.55 -3.18
CA LYS A 56 -8.72 -8.63 -4.02
C LYS A 56 -9.43 -7.30 -4.12
N CYS A 57 -10.14 -7.04 -5.22
CA CYS A 57 -10.96 -5.85 -5.33
C CYS A 57 -11.96 -5.75 -4.17
N THR A 58 -12.15 -4.55 -3.65
CA THR A 58 -13.07 -4.29 -2.53
C THR A 58 -14.54 -4.26 -2.96
N LYS A 59 -14.84 -4.08 -4.26
CA LYS A 59 -16.21 -4.02 -4.76
C LYS A 59 -16.83 -5.41 -4.83
N ARG A 60 -18.03 -5.55 -4.27
CA ARG A 60 -18.78 -6.83 -4.28
C ARG A 60 -19.05 -7.27 -5.72
N GLY A 61 -18.76 -8.54 -6.01
CA GLY A 61 -18.97 -9.13 -7.34
C GLY A 61 -17.80 -8.94 -8.31
N CYS A 62 -16.80 -8.12 -7.97
CA CYS A 62 -15.59 -7.99 -8.77
C CYS A 62 -14.64 -9.16 -8.51
N THR A 63 -14.08 -9.72 -9.59
CA THR A 63 -13.15 -10.86 -9.56
C THR A 63 -11.69 -10.44 -9.71
N ALA A 64 -11.41 -9.13 -9.85
CA ALA A 64 -10.05 -8.63 -9.96
C ALA A 64 -9.23 -8.88 -8.68
N PHE A 65 -7.97 -9.28 -8.85
CA PHE A 65 -7.05 -9.62 -7.78
C PHE A 65 -5.59 -9.42 -8.18
N LYS A 66 -4.72 -9.35 -7.16
CA LYS A 66 -3.26 -9.35 -7.32
C LYS A 66 -2.63 -10.24 -6.25
N LYS A 67 -1.70 -11.11 -6.65
CA LYS A 67 -0.90 -11.97 -5.77
C LYS A 67 0.55 -11.51 -5.80
N VAL A 68 1.12 -11.27 -4.63
CA VAL A 68 2.46 -10.69 -4.46
C VAL A 68 3.30 -11.57 -3.55
N LEU A 69 4.56 -11.79 -3.90
CA LEU A 69 5.56 -12.46 -3.07
C LEU A 69 6.78 -11.56 -2.97
N ASN A 70 7.09 -11.04 -1.78
CA ASN A 70 8.23 -10.14 -1.55
C ASN A 70 8.31 -9.03 -2.62
N GLU A 71 7.21 -8.30 -2.82
CA GLU A 71 7.05 -7.22 -3.82
C GLU A 71 7.04 -7.66 -5.29
N VAL A 72 7.31 -8.94 -5.60
CA VAL A 72 7.21 -9.50 -6.95
C VAL A 72 5.78 -9.96 -7.23
N ILE A 73 5.24 -9.56 -8.38
CA ILE A 73 3.91 -9.98 -8.82
C ILE A 73 3.99 -11.43 -9.31
N VAL A 74 3.27 -12.33 -8.64
CA VAL A 74 3.21 -13.75 -9.00
C VAL A 74 2.09 -14.01 -9.99
N GLU A 75 0.92 -13.39 -9.76
CA GLU A 75 -0.27 -13.56 -10.58
C GLU A 75 -1.19 -12.35 -10.38
N GLN A 76 -1.85 -11.89 -11.44
CA GLN A 76 -2.84 -10.82 -11.31
C GLN A 76 -3.94 -10.94 -12.36
N ASN A 77 -5.12 -10.46 -11.99
CA ASN A 77 -6.20 -10.13 -12.89
C ASN A 77 -6.71 -8.73 -12.52
N LEU A 78 -6.47 -7.74 -13.37
CA LEU A 78 -6.92 -6.37 -13.15
C LEU A 78 -8.11 -6.01 -14.06
N ASP A 79 -8.79 -7.01 -14.63
CA ASP A 79 -10.03 -6.80 -15.36
C ASP A 79 -11.18 -6.49 -14.39
N HIS A 80 -11.43 -5.19 -14.21
CA HIS A 80 -12.51 -4.69 -13.40
C HIS A 80 -13.78 -4.57 -14.25
N GLY A 81 -14.76 -5.44 -14.02
CA GLY A 81 -16.10 -5.33 -14.62
C GLY A 81 -16.93 -4.16 -14.07
N HIS A 82 -16.30 -3.07 -13.68
CA HIS A 82 -16.93 -1.88 -13.12
C HIS A 82 -16.05 -0.63 -13.22
N GLU A 83 -16.71 0.52 -13.17
CA GLU A 83 -16.03 1.83 -13.14
C GLU A 83 -15.12 2.01 -11.91
N ALA A 84 -14.07 2.81 -12.10
CA ALA A 84 -13.11 3.22 -11.08
C ALA A 84 -13.74 4.04 -9.94
N ASP A 85 -13.07 4.11 -8.80
CA ASP A 85 -13.57 4.85 -7.64
C ASP A 85 -13.21 6.34 -7.71
N THR A 86 -14.17 7.14 -8.18
CA THR A 86 -14.06 8.61 -8.28
C THR A 86 -13.85 9.32 -6.94
N THR A 87 -14.06 8.64 -5.80
CA THR A 87 -13.95 9.26 -4.47
C THR A 87 -12.55 9.16 -3.86
N LEU A 88 -11.60 8.49 -4.53
CA LEU A 88 -10.26 8.23 -4.01
C LEU A 88 -9.47 9.50 -3.70
N ALA A 89 -9.45 10.47 -4.62
CA ALA A 89 -8.74 11.74 -4.41
C ALA A 89 -9.23 12.46 -3.14
N ARG A 90 -10.56 12.50 -2.95
CA ARG A 90 -11.18 13.06 -1.74
C ARG A 90 -10.79 12.28 -0.48
N GLN A 91 -10.76 10.95 -0.54
CA GLN A 91 -10.37 10.11 0.59
C GLN A 91 -8.91 10.32 0.99
N LYS A 92 -8.00 10.38 0.01
CA LYS A 92 -6.59 10.71 0.21
C LYS A 92 -6.42 12.08 0.86
N SER A 93 -7.08 13.11 0.31
CA SER A 93 -7.05 14.47 0.86
C SER A 93 -7.55 14.52 2.31
N ASN A 94 -8.68 13.87 2.61
CA ASN A 94 -9.22 13.84 3.97
C ASN A 94 -8.30 13.10 4.95
N SER A 95 -7.63 12.05 4.52
CA SER A 95 -6.63 11.36 5.36
C SER A 95 -5.46 12.29 5.70
N LEU A 96 -4.95 13.04 4.73
CA LEU A 96 -3.88 14.02 4.94
C LEU A 96 -4.31 15.15 5.89
N LYS A 97 -5.52 15.68 5.72
CA LYS A 97 -6.08 16.70 6.63
C LYS A 97 -6.14 16.21 8.07
N ARG A 98 -6.61 14.98 8.30
CA ARG A 98 -6.63 14.38 9.64
C ARG A 98 -5.23 14.24 10.24
N LYS A 99 -4.27 13.74 9.46
CA LYS A 99 -2.86 13.65 9.91
C LYS A 99 -2.30 15.02 10.31
N ALA A 100 -2.58 16.06 9.52
CA ALA A 100 -2.16 17.42 9.83
C ALA A 100 -2.82 17.97 11.10
N SER A 101 -4.13 17.76 11.28
CA SER A 101 -4.85 18.18 12.48
C SER A 101 -4.39 17.42 13.73
N ASP A 102 -4.17 16.11 13.64
CA ASP A 102 -3.70 15.28 14.75
C ASP A 102 -2.30 15.72 15.21
N ALA A 103 -1.44 16.17 14.28
CA ALA A 103 -0.11 16.70 14.60
C ALA A 103 -0.17 18.02 15.38
N LEU A 104 -1.17 18.89 15.13
CA LEU A 104 -1.37 20.12 15.90
C LEU A 104 -1.82 19.83 17.34
N CYS A 105 -2.62 18.80 17.53
CA CYS A 105 -3.11 18.38 18.85
C CYS A 105 -2.10 17.53 19.62
N GLU A 106 -0.96 17.21 19.02
CA GLU A 106 0.08 16.45 19.69
C GLU A 106 0.94 17.36 20.57
N ARG A 107 1.13 16.94 21.83
CA ARG A 107 1.89 17.73 22.81
C ARG A 107 3.32 17.95 22.27
N PRO A 108 3.85 19.20 22.23
CA PRO A 108 5.16 19.50 21.66
C PRO A 108 6.29 18.63 22.22
N THR A 109 6.25 18.30 23.51
CA THR A 109 7.23 17.42 24.17
C THR A 109 7.28 16.01 23.58
N LYS A 110 6.16 15.48 23.06
CA LYS A 110 6.09 14.15 22.44
C LYS A 110 6.64 14.17 21.01
N ILE A 111 6.48 15.29 20.30
CA ILE A 111 7.12 15.53 19.01
C ILE A 111 8.63 15.60 19.20
N ILE A 112 9.11 16.48 20.11
CA ILE A 112 10.53 16.66 20.41
C ILE A 112 11.19 15.34 20.81
N ARG A 113 10.59 14.58 21.74
CA ARG A 113 11.15 13.28 22.18
C ARG A 113 11.26 12.25 21.05
N ARG A 114 10.29 12.23 20.13
CA ARG A 114 10.30 11.33 18.97
C ARG A 114 11.38 11.70 17.98
N GLU A 115 11.56 13.00 17.71
CA GLU A 115 12.62 13.49 16.82
C GLU A 115 14.01 13.23 17.41
N ILE A 116 14.21 13.48 18.70
CA ILE A 116 15.47 13.15 19.41
C ILE A 116 15.74 11.63 19.34
N ALA A 117 14.72 10.80 19.55
CA ALA A 117 14.85 9.34 19.44
C ALA A 117 15.11 8.87 17.99
N SER A 118 14.50 9.51 17.00
CA SER A 118 14.66 9.16 15.58
C SER A 118 15.98 9.65 14.99
N SER A 119 16.58 10.70 15.56
CA SER A 119 17.86 11.26 15.12
C SER A 119 19.08 10.57 15.73
N GLY A 120 18.89 9.58 16.60
CA GLY A 120 19.99 8.81 17.21
C GLY A 120 20.88 9.62 18.15
N MET A 121 20.43 10.81 18.60
CA MET A 121 21.18 11.64 19.54
C MET A 121 20.93 11.14 20.97
N SER A 122 21.57 10.04 21.37
CA SER A 122 21.66 9.63 22.77
C SER A 122 22.86 10.31 23.43
N ASP A 123 22.66 11.53 23.93
CA ASP A 123 23.21 12.08 25.18
C ASP A 123 23.22 13.61 25.10
N VAL A 124 22.23 14.22 25.74
CA VAL A 124 22.46 15.51 26.38
C VAL A 124 22.37 15.24 27.87
N VAL A 125 23.52 14.86 28.45
CA VAL A 125 23.77 15.05 29.87
C VAL A 125 23.86 16.56 30.07
N THR A 126 22.87 17.15 30.73
CA THR A 126 23.08 18.40 31.45
C THR A 126 22.89 18.10 32.93
N THR A 127 24.02 18.06 33.61
CA THR A 127 24.17 18.13 35.06
C THR A 127 23.43 19.36 35.59
N ASP A 128 22.40 19.15 36.41
CA ASP A 128 21.81 20.19 37.23
C ASP A 128 22.55 20.19 38.59
N MET A 129 23.31 21.25 38.88
CA MET A 129 23.79 21.60 40.22
C MET A 129 22.71 22.31 41.02
#